data_AF-A0A0F3GZW8-F1
#
_entry.id   AF-A0A0F3GZW8-F1
#
_cell.length_a   1.000
_cell.length_b   1.000
_cell.length_c   1.000
_cell.angle_alpha   90.00
_cell.angle_beta   90.00
_cell.angle_gamma   90.00
#
_symmetry.space_group_name_H-M   'P 1'
#
loop_
_entity.id
_entity.type
_entity.pdbx_description
1 polymer ?
#
loop_
_entity_poly.entity_id
_entity_poly.type
_entity_poly.pdbx_seq_one_letter_code
_entity_poly.pdbx_strand_id
1 'polypeptide(L)'
;MRTLKLVVLLTIALGLLVPAVVMAKADDSGKEVKTAKELIAMYDSTRCKQCHEQIYKDWEKSLHSKPLIGPFSKTLGTLIDYLKQRDGELKKSSEITKSIKDYMMPC
;
A
#
# COMPACT_ATOMS: atom_id res chain seq x y z
N MET A 1 -53.22 6.07 18.38
CA MET A 1 -52.20 4.99 18.24
C MET A 1 -51.53 4.94 16.87
N ARG A 2 -52.26 5.16 15.76
CA ARG A 2 -51.72 5.07 14.40
C ARG A 2 -50.67 6.16 14.08
N THR A 3 -50.91 7.38 14.56
CA THR A 3 -49.98 8.52 14.47
C THR A 3 -48.72 8.31 15.32
N LEU A 4 -48.85 7.79 16.54
CA LEU A 4 -47.71 7.47 17.41
C LEU A 4 -46.81 6.38 16.82
N LYS A 5 -47.38 5.34 16.19
CA LYS A 5 -46.63 4.31 15.47
C LYS A 5 -45.88 4.87 14.26
N LEU A 6 -46.50 5.79 13.52
CA LEU A 6 -45.86 6.46 12.38
C LEU A 6 -44.67 7.32 12.81
N VAL A 7 -44.80 8.07 13.92
CA VAL A 7 -43.70 8.88 14.46
C VAL A 7 -42.52 8.00 14.91
N VAL A 8 -42.80 6.89 15.60
CA VAL A 8 -41.76 5.94 16.05
C VAL A 8 -41.06 5.26 14.88
N LEU A 9 -41.80 4.88 13.83
CA LEU A 9 -41.19 4.30 12.62
C LEU A 9 -40.30 5.32 11.88
N LEU A 10 -40.73 6.59 11.83
CA LEU A 10 -39.95 7.65 11.18
C LEU A 10 -38.65 7.96 11.93
N THR A 11 -38.69 7.97 13.26
CA THR A 11 -37.49 8.22 14.09
C THR A 11 -36.49 7.07 14.02
N ILE A 12 -36.97 5.81 13.96
CA ILE A 12 -36.10 4.64 13.75
C ILE A 12 -35.48 4.69 12.35
N ALA A 13 -36.28 4.97 11.31
CA ALA A 13 -35.77 5.07 9.94
C ALA A 13 -34.71 6.17 9.80
N LEU A 14 -34.92 7.33 10.43
CA LEU A 14 -33.96 8.43 10.43
C LEU A 14 -32.70 8.10 11.26
N GLY A 15 -32.86 7.40 12.39
CA GLY A 15 -31.76 6.94 13.24
C GLY A 15 -30.86 5.89 12.56
N LEU A 16 -31.41 5.08 11.65
CA LEU A 16 -30.65 4.13 10.83
C LEU A 16 -30.03 4.78 9.58
N LEU A 17 -30.61 5.87 9.05
CA LEU A 17 -30.08 6.56 7.87
C LEU A 17 -28.77 7.33 8.18
N VAL A 18 -28.66 7.91 9.37
CA VAL A 18 -27.50 8.74 9.75
C VAL A 18 -26.18 7.94 9.78
N PRO A 19 -26.09 6.75 10.41
CA PRO A 19 -24.90 5.91 10.34
C PRO A 19 -24.53 5.51 8.91
N ALA A 20 -25.52 5.19 8.06
CA ALA A 20 -25.28 4.79 6.67
C ALA A 20 -24.63 5.90 5.83
N VAL A 21 -25.06 7.16 6.02
CA VAL A 21 -24.50 8.32 5.29
C VAL A 21 -23.09 8.69 5.79
N VAL A 22 -22.82 8.52 7.09
CA VAL A 22 -21.48 8.76 7.65
C VAL A 22 -20.48 7.70 7.19
N MET A 23 -20.90 6.44 7.09
CA MET A 23 -20.05 5.35 6.58
C MET A 23 -19.79 5.43 5.07
N ALA A 24 -20.69 6.06 4.29
CA ALA A 24 -20.51 6.25 2.86
C ALA A 24 -19.47 7.32 2.48
N LYS A 25 -19.06 8.19 3.42
CA LYS A 25 -18.03 9.23 3.21
C LYS A 25 -16.60 8.81 3.57
N ALA A 26 -16.40 7.57 4.00
CA ALA A 26 -15.07 7.04 4.34
C ALA A 26 -14.29 6.53 3.11
N ASP A 27 -14.70 6.89 1.90
CA ASP A 27 -14.01 6.48 0.68
C ASP A 27 -12.89 7.49 0.34
N ASP A 28 -11.71 7.28 0.93
CA ASP A 28 -10.44 7.93 0.57
C ASP A 28 -9.87 7.33 -0.74
N SER A 29 -10.74 7.00 -1.69
CA SER A 29 -10.48 6.10 -2.83
C SER A 29 -9.74 6.71 -4.01
N GLY A 30 -8.93 7.75 -3.82
CA GLY A 30 -8.29 8.36 -4.99
C GLY A 30 -7.24 9.43 -4.76
N LYS A 31 -6.66 9.53 -3.56
CA LYS A 31 -5.58 10.49 -3.36
C LYS A 31 -4.32 10.01 -4.07
N GLU A 32 -4.07 10.50 -5.28
CA GLU A 32 -2.83 10.24 -5.99
C GLU A 32 -1.64 10.74 -5.17
N VAL A 33 -0.73 9.83 -4.87
CA VAL A 33 0.52 10.11 -4.16
C VAL A 33 1.64 10.35 -5.17
N LYS A 34 2.52 11.32 -4.90
CA LYS A 34 3.59 11.71 -5.83
C LYS A 34 4.90 10.99 -5.54
N THR A 35 5.01 10.38 -4.36
CA THR A 35 6.24 9.74 -3.90
C THR A 35 5.98 8.37 -3.31
N ALA A 36 6.98 7.48 -3.42
CA ALA A 36 6.95 6.19 -2.76
C ALA A 36 6.80 6.31 -1.23
N LYS A 37 7.35 7.37 -0.63
CA LYS A 37 7.24 7.62 0.82
C LYS A 37 5.79 7.85 1.24
N GLU A 38 5.05 8.65 0.48
CA GLU A 38 3.62 8.87 0.72
C GLU A 38 2.81 7.59 0.54
N LEU A 39 3.12 6.79 -0.48
CA LEU A 39 2.48 5.49 -0.70
C LEU A 39 2.71 4.53 0.48
N ILE A 40 3.96 4.43 0.95
CA ILE A 40 4.31 3.59 2.10
C ILE A 40 3.55 4.04 3.35
N ALA A 41 3.52 5.35 3.62
CA ALA A 41 2.79 5.89 4.77
C ALA A 41 1.28 5.62 4.68
N MET A 42 0.70 5.69 3.49
CA MET A 42 -0.72 5.41 3.25
C MET A 42 -1.11 3.97 3.57
N TYR A 43 -0.20 3.02 3.34
CA TYR A 43 -0.43 1.58 3.56
C TYR A 43 0.37 0.99 4.73
N ASP A 44 0.89 1.82 5.63
CA ASP A 44 1.65 1.34 6.79
C ASP A 44 0.72 0.66 7.80
N SER A 45 0.87 -0.66 7.96
CA SER A 45 0.10 -1.48 8.89
C SER A 45 0.59 -1.37 10.34
N THR A 46 1.74 -0.74 10.61
CA THR A 46 2.32 -0.65 11.97
C THR A 46 1.41 0.12 12.93
N ARG A 47 0.66 1.11 12.44
CA ARG A 47 -0.35 1.85 13.23
C ARG A 47 -1.44 0.93 13.80
N CYS A 48 -1.76 -0.16 13.10
CA CYS A 48 -2.81 -1.09 13.51
C CYS A 48 -2.41 -1.93 14.73
N LYS A 49 -1.10 -2.07 15.00
CA LYS A 49 -0.56 -2.83 16.14
C LYS A 49 -1.09 -2.31 17.49
N GLN A 50 -1.36 -1.01 17.59
CA GLN A 50 -1.82 -0.38 18.83
C GLN A 50 -3.19 -0.88 19.30
N CYS A 51 -4.08 -1.21 18.34
CA CYS A 51 -5.45 -1.67 18.63
C CYS A 51 -5.67 -3.15 18.31
N HIS A 52 -4.84 -3.75 17.46
CA HIS A 52 -5.00 -5.12 16.95
C HIS A 52 -3.72 -5.94 17.12
N GLU A 53 -3.17 -5.97 18.32
CA GLU A 53 -1.85 -6.57 18.60
C GLU A 53 -1.75 -8.04 18.14
N GLN A 54 -2.73 -8.87 18.50
CA GLN A 54 -2.66 -10.31 18.21
C GLN A 54 -2.73 -10.58 16.69
N ILE A 55 -3.69 -9.95 16.00
CA ILE A 55 -3.82 -10.07 14.53
C ILE A 55 -2.56 -9.55 13.84
N TYR A 56 -2.01 -8.43 14.31
CA TYR A 56 -0.76 -7.89 13.77
C TYR A 56 0.40 -8.88 13.93
N LYS A 57 0.56 -9.49 15.13
CA LYS A 57 1.60 -10.50 15.40
C LYS A 57 1.49 -11.72 14.49
N ASP A 58 0.28 -12.17 14.22
CA ASP A 58 0.05 -13.33 13.35
C ASP A 58 0.31 -12.97 11.87
N TRP A 59 -0.16 -11.80 11.43
CA TRP A 59 0.10 -11.27 10.09
C TRP A 59 1.61 -11.05 9.83
N GLU A 60 2.32 -10.41 10.77
CA GLU A 60 3.76 -10.09 10.64
C GLU A 60 4.61 -11.35 10.43
N LYS A 61 4.24 -12.47 11.05
CA LYS A 61 4.92 -13.76 10.88
C LYS A 61 4.61 -14.45 9.55
N SER A 62 3.46 -14.16 8.94
CA SER A 62 3.02 -14.77 7.68
C SER A 62 3.92 -14.42 6.48
N LEU A 63 3.70 -15.09 5.35
CA LEU A 63 4.33 -14.72 4.07
C LEU A 63 3.66 -13.50 3.42
N HIS A 64 2.41 -13.20 3.77
CA HIS A 64 1.68 -12.04 3.23
C HIS A 64 2.31 -10.70 3.65
N SER A 65 2.99 -10.64 4.81
CA SER A 65 3.75 -9.46 5.24
C SER A 65 5.11 -9.31 4.55
N LYS A 66 5.54 -10.33 3.78
CA LYS A 66 6.87 -10.42 3.15
C LYS A 66 6.77 -10.66 1.65
N PRO A 67 6.08 -9.77 0.89
CA PRO A 67 5.81 -9.98 -0.53
C PRO A 67 7.09 -10.12 -1.37
N LEU A 68 8.19 -9.52 -0.93
CA LEU A 68 9.47 -9.57 -1.62
C LEU A 68 10.27 -10.86 -1.36
N ILE A 69 9.97 -11.63 -0.31
CA ILE A 69 10.70 -12.88 -0.06
C ILE A 69 10.28 -13.94 -1.09
N GLY A 70 9.01 -13.96 -1.51
CA GLY A 70 8.51 -14.93 -2.49
C GLY A 70 8.66 -16.39 -2.03
N PRO A 71 8.14 -17.37 -2.79
CA PRO A 71 8.40 -18.77 -2.51
C PRO A 71 9.91 -19.01 -2.56
N PHE A 72 10.45 -19.57 -1.47
CA PHE A 72 11.87 -19.94 -1.32
C PHE A 72 12.89 -18.80 -1.30
N SER A 73 12.52 -17.58 -0.88
CA SER A 73 13.45 -16.42 -0.83
C SER A 73 14.00 -15.99 -2.20
N LYS A 74 13.42 -16.50 -3.29
CA LYS A 74 13.93 -16.31 -4.64
C LYS A 74 13.63 -14.92 -5.19
N THR A 75 12.51 -14.30 -4.83
CA THR A 75 12.14 -12.99 -5.39
C THR A 75 13.13 -11.90 -4.98
N LEU A 76 13.44 -11.80 -3.68
CA LEU A 76 14.44 -10.87 -3.19
C LEU A 76 15.86 -11.27 -3.62
N GLY A 77 16.18 -12.57 -3.61
CA GLY A 77 17.47 -13.09 -4.08
C GLY A 77 17.75 -12.70 -5.54
N THR A 78 16.81 -12.98 -6.45
CA THR A 78 16.92 -12.63 -7.86
C THR A 78 17.02 -11.12 -8.07
N LEU A 79 16.26 -10.31 -7.32
CA LEU A 79 16.38 -8.86 -7.39
C LEU A 79 17.76 -8.38 -6.94
N ILE A 80 18.28 -8.91 -5.83
CA ILE A 80 19.63 -8.59 -5.33
C ILE A 80 20.70 -8.98 -6.35
N ASP A 81 20.60 -10.18 -6.93
CA ASP A 81 21.57 -10.66 -7.92
C ASP A 81 21.52 -9.81 -9.20
N TYR A 82 20.32 -9.44 -9.66
CA TYR A 82 20.14 -8.49 -10.75
C TYR A 82 20.79 -7.14 -10.46
N LEU A 83 20.58 -6.57 -9.27
CA LEU A 83 21.18 -5.29 -8.87
C LEU A 83 22.71 -5.37 -8.80
N LYS A 84 23.26 -6.48 -8.30
CA LYS A 84 24.73 -6.71 -8.28
C LYS A 84 25.31 -6.81 -9.68
N GLN A 85 24.64 -7.54 -10.58
CA GLN A 85 25.06 -7.62 -11.97
C GLN A 85 25.02 -6.24 -12.64
N ARG A 86 23.93 -5.49 -12.45
CA ARG A 86 23.79 -4.12 -12.94
C ARG A 86 24.85 -3.19 -12.39
N ASP A 87 25.22 -3.26 -11.13
CA ASP A 87 26.29 -2.42 -10.57
C ASP A 87 27.64 -2.69 -11.26
N GLY A 88 27.96 -3.96 -11.54
CA GLY A 88 29.14 -4.32 -12.34
C GLY A 88 29.07 -3.82 -13.78
N GLU A 89 27.92 -3.94 -14.43
CA GLU A 89 27.69 -3.44 -15.79
C GLU A 89 27.72 -1.90 -15.86
N LEU A 90 27.16 -1.21 -14.87
CA LEU A 90 27.15 0.24 -14.78
C LEU A 90 28.55 0.80 -14.50
N LYS A 91 29.36 0.10 -13.70
CA LYS A 91 30.78 0.44 -13.52
C LYS A 91 31.54 0.31 -14.84
N LYS A 92 31.39 -0.82 -15.54
CA LYS A 92 31.99 -1.00 -16.88
C LYS A 92 31.47 0.02 -17.88
N SER A 93 30.18 0.36 -17.87
CA SER A 93 29.64 1.36 -18.78
C SER A 93 30.16 2.76 -18.46
N SER A 94 30.42 3.08 -17.18
CA SER A 94 31.05 4.35 -16.76
C SER A 94 32.53 4.46 -17.15
N GLU A 95 33.23 3.32 -17.31
CA GLU A 95 34.58 3.28 -17.87
C GLU A 95 34.57 3.50 -19.40
N ILE A 96 33.55 2.97 -20.08
CA ILE A 96 33.42 3.06 -21.54
C ILE A 96 32.82 4.40 -21.97
N THR A 97 31.95 5.00 -21.14
CA THR A 97 31.34 6.30 -21.43
C THR A 97 31.08 7.11 -20.16
N LYS A 98 31.35 8.42 -20.22
CA LYS A 98 31.27 9.30 -19.04
C LYS A 98 29.84 9.71 -18.67
N SER A 99 28.88 9.56 -19.58
CA SER A 99 27.47 9.87 -19.32
C SER A 99 26.53 9.01 -20.17
N ILE A 100 25.30 8.78 -19.69
CA ILE A 100 24.25 8.07 -20.45
C ILE A 100 24.00 8.74 -21.81
N LYS A 101 24.16 10.07 -21.89
CA LYS A 101 24.06 10.85 -23.13
C LYS A 101 25.15 10.49 -24.14
N ASP A 102 26.35 10.13 -23.67
CA ASP A 102 27.46 9.68 -24.53
C ASP A 102 27.32 8.19 -24.90
N TYR A 103 26.60 7.40 -24.09
CA TYR A 103 26.30 5.98 -24.37
C TYR A 103 25.24 5.84 -25.46
N MET A 104 24.18 6.65 -25.33
CA MET A 104 23.11 6.73 -26.30
C MET A 104 23.61 7.64 -27.42
N MET A 105 24.33 7.06 -28.38
CA MET A 105 24.70 7.78 -29.60
C MET A 105 23.50 8.58 -30.10
N PRO A 106 23.67 9.86 -30.45
CA PRO A 106 22.58 10.66 -30.96
C PRO A 106 22.01 9.96 -32.19
N CYS A 107 20.70 9.69 -32.15
CA CYS A 107 19.94 9.34 -33.34
C CYS A 107 20.13 10.41 -34.42
#